data_AF-A0A7K5KLZ4-F1
#
_entry.id   AF-A0A7K5KLZ4-F1
#
_cell.length_a   1.000
_cell.length_b   1.000
_cell.length_c   1.000
_cell.angle_alpha   90.00
_cell.angle_beta   90.00
_cell.angle_gamma   90.00
#
_symmetry.space_group_name_H-M   'P 1'
#
loop_
_entity.id
_entity.type
_entity.pdbx_description
1 polymer ?
#
loop_
_entity_poly.entity_id
_entity_poly.type
_entity_poly.pdbx_seq_one_letter_code
_entity_poly.pdbx_strand_id
1 'polypeptide(L)'
;MVQATLFLLILSLALGAHSLSPKRCKLTGHWVNDLGSTMKVSAVGEDGGFSGTYLTAVTATTNEIKESPLQGSLQRKNQKGQPTFGFTVNWSFS
;
A
#
# COMPACT_ATOMS: atom_id res chain seq x y z
N MET A 1 40.48 13.46 28.14
CA MET A 1 39.95 13.76 26.79
C MET A 1 39.13 12.61 26.16
N VAL A 2 39.37 11.33 26.50
CA VAL A 2 38.70 10.15 25.89
C VAL A 2 37.21 10.00 26.27
N GLN A 3 36.80 10.44 27.46
CA GLN A 3 35.43 10.28 27.95
C GLN A 3 34.43 11.22 27.25
N ALA A 4 34.87 12.43 26.89
CA ALA A 4 34.05 13.41 26.18
C ALA A 4 33.75 12.95 24.74
N THR A 5 34.73 12.35 24.06
CA THR A 5 34.56 11.82 22.70
C THR A 5 33.57 10.67 22.64
N LEU A 6 33.57 9.76 23.62
CA LEU A 6 32.62 8.65 23.66
C LEU A 6 31.19 9.15 23.93
N PHE A 7 31.04 10.13 24.83
CA PHE A 7 29.74 10.73 25.15
C PHE A 7 29.14 11.49 23.95
N LEU A 8 29.97 12.24 23.23
CA LEU A 8 29.57 12.94 21.99
C LEU A 8 29.20 11.95 20.87
N LEU A 9 29.88 10.81 20.78
CA LEU A 9 29.56 9.75 19.83
C LEU A 9 28.19 9.13 20.12
N ILE A 10 27.92 8.79 21.38
CA ILE A 10 26.63 8.20 21.79
C ILE A 10 25.50 9.21 21.59
N LEU A 11 25.72 10.49 21.90
CA LEU A 11 24.74 11.54 21.69
C LEU A 11 24.44 11.76 20.20
N SER A 12 25.45 11.71 19.34
CA SER A 12 25.26 11.85 17.88
C SER A 12 24.56 10.63 17.26
N LEU A 13 24.84 9.40 17.70
CA LEU A 13 24.05 8.23 17.30
C LEU A 13 22.60 8.32 17.77
N ALA A 14 22.36 8.77 19.00
CA ALA A 14 21.01 8.95 19.55
C ALA A 14 20.22 10.01 18.77
N LEU A 15 20.84 11.13 18.39
CA LEU A 15 20.18 12.17 17.56
C LEU A 15 20.01 11.73 16.10
N GLY A 16 20.92 10.94 15.54
CA GLY A 16 20.85 10.46 14.15
C GLY A 16 19.74 9.42 13.89
N ALA A 17 19.28 8.71 14.93
CA ALA A 17 18.19 7.74 14.83
C ALA A 17 16.79 8.39 14.72
N HIS A 18 16.68 9.69 14.98
CA HIS A 18 15.41 10.42 14.91
C HIS A 18 15.16 10.92 13.49
N SER A 19 14.47 10.11 12.68
CA SER A 19 13.53 10.51 11.61
C SER A 19 13.57 9.61 10.36
N LEU A 20 13.56 8.29 10.52
CA LEU A 20 12.89 7.46 9.52
C LEU A 20 11.39 7.72 9.63
N SER A 21 10.93 8.83 9.04
CA SER A 21 9.51 9.10 8.88
C SER A 21 8.89 7.86 8.22
N PRO A 22 7.83 7.26 8.80
CA PRO A 22 7.19 6.11 8.19
C PRO A 22 6.84 6.48 6.75
N LYS A 23 7.33 5.69 5.77
CA LYS A 23 6.95 5.90 4.38
C LYS A 23 5.43 5.86 4.33
N ARG A 24 4.82 6.96 3.89
CA ARG A 24 3.36 7.06 3.74
C ARG A 24 2.90 5.94 2.83
N CYS A 25 2.03 5.05 3.31
CA CYS A 25 1.50 3.96 2.52
C CYS A 25 0.73 4.54 1.32
N LYS A 26 1.16 4.21 0.09
CA LYS A 26 0.55 4.67 -1.15
C LYS A 26 -0.07 3.47 -1.85
N LEU A 27 -1.40 3.50 -2.02
CA LEU A 27 -2.12 2.40 -2.67
C LEU A 27 -1.92 2.35 -4.19
N THR A 28 -1.69 3.50 -4.84
CA THR A 28 -1.40 3.56 -6.29
C THR A 28 -0.14 2.76 -6.63
N GLY A 29 -0.26 1.86 -7.60
CA GLY A 29 0.84 1.00 -8.02
C GLY A 29 0.41 -0.40 -8.43
N HIS A 30 1.39 -1.29 -8.48
CA HIS A 30 1.21 -2.72 -8.79
C HIS A 30 1.38 -3.54 -7.53
N TRP A 31 0.48 -4.49 -7.32
CA TRP A 31 0.43 -5.37 -6.16
C TRP A 31 0.32 -6.82 -6.60
N VAL A 32 0.90 -7.70 -5.79
CA VAL A 32 0.78 -9.16 -5.94
C VAL A 32 0.41 -9.71 -4.56
N ASN A 33 -0.62 -10.56 -4.49
CA ASN A 33 -0.95 -11.24 -3.24
C ASN A 33 -0.21 -12.58 -3.12
N ASP A 34 -0.39 -13.25 -1.99
CA ASP A 34 0.13 -14.57 -1.65
C ASP A 34 -0.35 -15.71 -2.56
N LEU A 35 -1.48 -15.53 -3.24
CA LEU A 35 -2.00 -16.47 -4.24
C LEU A 35 -1.43 -16.23 -5.65
N GLY A 36 -0.65 -15.17 -5.86
CA GLY A 36 -0.10 -14.79 -7.16
C GLY A 36 -1.02 -13.93 -8.02
N SER A 37 -2.19 -13.51 -7.51
CA SER A 37 -3.07 -12.56 -8.20
C SER A 37 -2.40 -11.19 -8.29
N THR A 38 -2.56 -10.51 -9.42
CA THR A 38 -2.01 -9.17 -9.63
C THR A 38 -3.10 -8.11 -9.62
N MET A 39 -2.78 -6.93 -9.09
CA MET A 39 -3.68 -5.79 -9.03
C MET A 39 -2.93 -4.51 -9.42
N LYS A 40 -3.52 -3.71 -10.30
CA LYS A 40 -3.04 -2.37 -10.63
C LYS A 40 -4.03 -1.34 -10.13
N VAL A 41 -3.59 -0.44 -9.25
CA VAL A 41 -4.41 0.66 -8.74
C VAL A 41 -3.94 1.98 -9.35
N SER A 42 -4.87 2.71 -9.95
CA SER A 42 -4.65 4.03 -10.53
C SER A 42 -4.42 5.10 -9.46
N ALA A 43 -4.27 6.36 -9.88
CA ALA A 43 -4.20 7.48 -8.95
C ALA A 43 -5.47 7.56 -8.06
N VAL A 44 -5.28 7.81 -6.77
CA VAL A 44 -6.38 8.02 -5.83
C VAL A 44 -6.86 9.47 -5.90
N GLY A 45 -8.10 9.68 -6.33
CA GLY A 45 -8.77 10.98 -6.45
C GLY A 45 -8.92 11.70 -5.12
N GLU A 46 -9.18 13.01 -5.15
CA GLU A 46 -9.20 13.89 -3.97
C GLU A 46 -10.24 13.49 -2.91
N ASP A 47 -11.32 12.85 -3.33
CA ASP A 47 -12.38 12.27 -2.53
C ASP A 47 -12.01 10.91 -1.89
N GLY A 48 -10.87 10.34 -2.27
CA GLY A 48 -10.42 9.00 -1.87
C GLY A 48 -10.81 7.91 -2.86
N GLY A 49 -11.57 8.22 -3.91
CA GLY A 49 -11.96 7.25 -4.94
C GLY A 49 -10.78 6.78 -5.77
N PHE A 50 -10.80 5.52 -6.20
CA PHE A 50 -9.82 4.98 -7.14
C PHE A 50 -10.42 3.89 -8.03
N SER A 51 -9.77 3.67 -9.16
CA SER A 51 -10.06 2.57 -10.09
C SER A 51 -8.81 1.74 -10.34
N GLY A 52 -8.98 0.60 -10.98
CA GLY A 52 -7.87 -0.28 -11.31
C GLY A 52 -8.29 -1.52 -12.07
N THR A 53 -7.36 -2.47 -12.14
CA THR A 53 -7.61 -3.81 -12.67
C THR A 53 -7.14 -4.88 -11.68
N TYR A 54 -7.81 -6.02 -11.72
CA TYR A 54 -7.48 -7.21 -10.95
C TYR A 54 -7.41 -8.41 -11.89
N LEU A 55 -6.29 -9.11 -11.88
CA LEU A 55 -6.11 -10.40 -12.54
C LEU A 55 -5.88 -11.46 -11.48
N THR A 56 -6.92 -12.26 -11.21
CA THR A 56 -6.82 -13.34 -10.23
C THR A 56 -5.96 -14.50 -10.75
N ALA A 57 -5.23 -15.17 -9.87
CA ALA A 57 -4.52 -16.41 -10.20
C ALA A 57 -5.38 -17.66 -9.98
N VAL A 58 -6.52 -17.52 -9.30
CA VAL A 58 -7.42 -18.63 -8.94
C VAL A 58 -8.87 -18.28 -9.24
N THR A 59 -9.68 -19.28 -9.57
CA THR A 59 -11.13 -19.14 -9.80
C THR A 59 -11.88 -20.33 -9.22
N ALA A 60 -13.13 -20.11 -8.79
CA ALA A 60 -14.05 -21.16 -8.35
C ALA A 60 -14.94 -21.69 -9.51
N THR A 61 -14.81 -21.12 -10.72
CA THR A 61 -15.57 -21.51 -11.92
C THR A 61 -14.66 -22.21 -12.93
N THR A 62 -15.23 -22.76 -14.01
CA THR A 62 -14.47 -23.32 -15.15
C THR A 62 -14.22 -22.30 -16.26
N ASN A 63 -14.64 -21.05 -16.08
CA ASN A 63 -14.48 -20.01 -17.08
C ASN A 63 -13.01 -19.57 -17.17
N GLU A 64 -12.59 -19.17 -18.36
CA GLU A 64 -11.27 -18.60 -18.58
C GLU A 64 -11.10 -17.30 -17.77
N ILE A 65 -10.06 -17.24 -16.93
CA ILE A 65 -9.72 -16.06 -16.14
C ILE A 65 -9.38 -14.89 -17.07
N LYS A 66 -9.97 -13.73 -16.81
CA LYS A 66 -9.71 -12.47 -17.54
C LYS A 66 -9.45 -11.33 -16.56
N GLU A 67 -8.59 -10.39 -16.98
CA GLU A 67 -8.41 -9.14 -16.24
C GLU A 67 -9.78 -8.45 -16.07
N SER A 68 -10.07 -8.04 -14.83
CA SER A 68 -11.38 -7.51 -14.44
C SER A 68 -11.23 -6.14 -13.80
N PRO A 69 -12.10 -5.15 -14.13
CA PRO A 69 -12.01 -3.82 -13.54
C PRO A 69 -12.37 -3.83 -12.06
N LEU A 70 -11.70 -2.97 -11.29
CA LEU A 70 -12.04 -2.70 -9.89
C LEU A 70 -12.29 -1.21 -9.65
N GLN A 71 -13.14 -0.92 -8.67
CA GLN A 71 -13.41 0.42 -8.17
C GLN A 71 -13.46 0.41 -6.65
N GLY A 72 -12.91 1.43 -6.00
CA GLY A 72 -12.81 1.48 -4.55
C GLY A 72 -12.65 2.87 -3.97
N SER A 73 -12.50 2.93 -2.65
CA SER A 73 -12.31 4.17 -1.89
C SER A 73 -11.33 3.96 -0.74
N LEU A 74 -10.48 4.95 -0.50
CA LEU A 74 -9.52 5.06 0.60
C LEU A 74 -10.00 6.11 1.60
N GLN A 75 -10.04 5.77 2.89
CA GLN A 75 -10.40 6.71 3.94
C GLN A 75 -9.31 7.78 4.10
N ARG A 76 -9.68 9.06 3.92
CA ARG A 76 -8.72 10.18 3.99
C ARG A 76 -8.63 10.92 5.33
N LYS A 77 -9.67 10.87 6.18
CA LYS A 77 -9.78 11.77 7.35
C LYS A 77 -9.15 11.19 8.62
N ASN A 78 -8.37 12.02 9.32
CA ASN A 78 -8.03 11.93 10.75
C ASN A 78 -7.49 10.61 11.32
N GLN A 79 -6.73 9.83 10.56
CA GLN A 79 -6.12 8.63 11.11
C GLN A 79 -4.63 8.83 11.42
N LYS A 80 -4.31 8.78 12.72
CA LYS A 80 -2.97 8.36 13.16
C LYS A 80 -2.81 6.90 12.69
N GLY A 81 -1.95 6.65 11.70
CA GLY A 81 -1.69 5.31 11.18
C GLY A 81 -1.92 5.14 9.69
N GLN A 82 -2.12 3.89 9.25
CA GLN A 82 -2.37 3.55 7.85
C GLN A 82 -3.87 3.65 7.54
N PRO A 83 -4.27 4.36 6.48
CA PRO A 83 -5.68 4.50 6.11
C PRO A 83 -6.29 3.17 5.68
N THR A 84 -7.53 2.91 6.07
CA THR A 84 -8.31 1.77 5.55
C THR A 84 -8.82 2.07 4.14
N PHE A 85 -8.97 1.03 3.32
CA PHE A 85 -9.58 1.13 2.00
C PHE A 85 -10.40 -0.13 1.71
N GLY A 86 -11.30 -0.02 0.74
CA GLY A 86 -12.06 -1.14 0.19
C GLY A 86 -12.28 -0.94 -1.30
N PHE A 87 -12.53 -2.04 -2.00
CA PHE A 87 -12.83 -2.03 -3.43
C PHE A 87 -13.72 -3.21 -3.79
N THR A 88 -14.38 -3.09 -4.93
CA THR A 88 -15.17 -4.13 -5.56
C THR A 88 -14.55 -4.46 -6.90
N VAL A 89 -14.46 -5.76 -7.23
CA VAL A 89 -14.05 -6.25 -8.55
C VAL A 89 -15.31 -6.64 -9.32
N ASN A 90 -15.46 -6.14 -10.54
CA ASN A 90 -16.50 -6.59 -11.46
C ASN A 90 -15.90 -7.65 -12.40
N TRP A 91 -16.07 -8.92 -12.05
CA TRP A 91 -15.45 -10.05 -12.74
C TRP A 91 -15.95 -10.17 -14.19
N SER A 92 -15.05 -10.08 -15.16
CA SER A 92 -15.39 -10.14 -16.59
C SER A 92 -15.60 -11.56 -17.12
N PHE A 93 -15.55 -12.56 -16.24
CA PHE A 93 -15.64 -13.98 -16.57
C PHE A 93 -16.40 -14.81 -15.52
N SER A 94 -17.07 -14.16 -14.55
CA SER A 94 -17.91 -14.84 -13.55
C SER A 94 -19.33 -15.07 -14.03
#